data_AF-A0AAV4PNH3-F1
#
_entry.id   AF-A0AAV4PNH3-F1
#
_cell.length_a   1.000
_cell.length_b   1.000
_cell.length_c   1.000
_cell.angle_alpha   90.00
_cell.angle_beta   90.00
_cell.angle_gamma   90.00
#
_symmetry.space_group_name_H-M   'P 1'
#
loop_
_entity.id
_entity.type
_entity.pdbx_description
1 polymer ?
#
loop_
_entity_poly.entity_id
_entity_poly.type
_entity_poly.pdbx_seq_one_letter_code
_entity_poly.pdbx_strand_id
1 'polypeptide(L)'
;MFIYALLILVVWGGAIATDDNCEEGIGGGEKCRNLSEVGFFEFPQSEADIDRICPRALRFLECLKEFEDECGAERIALHNYSRRKVEALIDLTNDICRKDSQLHINLVANLDCMKNQAANHRNNCVNVIREKLENLRSYIRETEREQDMASDMWLDYQCLYQALEIGCYASSVSENCGKDAEDAAMEILMRAEYLDDFCPQTSRESAIEVMKMLELESEEEADVKKHYFNTLNVFVKF
;
A
#
# COMPACT_ATOMS: atom_id res chain seq x y z
N MET A 1 -23.74 19.88 1.48
CA MET A 1 -25.09 20.40 1.82
C MET A 1 -25.06 20.88 3.26
N PHE A 2 -25.79 21.96 3.55
CA PHE A 2 -25.78 22.75 4.78
C PHE A 2 -26.26 22.01 6.04
N ILE A 3 -25.57 22.27 7.16
CA ILE A 3 -26.08 22.67 8.49
C ILE A 3 -27.47 22.16 8.92
N TYR A 4 -27.48 21.35 9.98
CA TYR A 4 -28.37 21.48 11.15
C TYR A 4 -27.51 21.14 12.38
N ALA A 5 -26.97 22.12 13.10
CA ALA A 5 -27.62 22.84 14.19
C ALA A 5 -27.99 21.92 15.37
N LEU A 6 -27.06 21.88 16.34
CA LEU A 6 -27.26 21.84 17.80
C LEU A 6 -28.71 21.93 18.29
N LEU A 7 -29.02 21.15 19.35
CA LEU A 7 -29.95 21.36 20.48
C LEU A 7 -30.33 19.94 21.00
N ILE A 8 -30.20 19.49 22.26
CA ILE A 8 -30.10 20.12 23.58
C ILE A 8 -29.47 19.11 24.58
N LEU A 9 -28.69 19.64 25.52
CA LEU A 9 -28.18 19.00 26.74
C LEU A 9 -29.28 18.42 27.63
N VAL A 10 -29.20 17.14 28.01
CA VAL A 10 -29.97 16.58 29.13
C VAL A 10 -29.06 15.68 29.98
N VAL A 11 -28.74 16.22 31.17
CA VAL A 11 -28.57 15.55 32.46
C VAL A 11 -27.23 14.86 32.75
N TRP A 12 -26.56 15.44 33.76
CA TRP A 12 -25.61 14.75 34.61
C TRP A 12 -26.23 13.46 35.18
N GLY A 13 -25.79 12.33 34.64
CA GLY A 13 -25.67 11.08 35.37
C GLY A 13 -24.20 10.67 35.28
N GLY A 14 -23.55 10.42 36.42
CA GLY A 14 -22.30 9.68 36.41
C GLY A 14 -22.56 8.34 35.74
N ALA A 15 -22.13 8.21 34.50
CA ALA A 15 -22.26 7.02 33.69
C ALA A 15 -20.89 6.78 33.04
N ILE A 16 -20.48 5.53 33.13
CA ILE A 16 -19.28 4.94 32.56
C ILE A 16 -19.18 5.40 31.11
N ALA A 17 -18.03 5.92 30.68
CA ALA A 17 -17.77 6.21 29.27
C ALA A 17 -17.76 4.87 28.52
N THR A 18 -18.91 4.44 28.02
CA THR A 18 -19.07 3.30 27.13
C THR A 18 -19.56 3.79 25.77
N ASP A 19 -18.74 3.50 24.75
CA ASP A 19 -19.13 2.91 23.47
C ASP A 19 -19.81 3.68 22.33
N ASP A 20 -20.17 4.96 22.42
CA ASP A 20 -20.79 5.61 21.23
C ASP A 20 -19.79 5.84 20.06
N ASN A 21 -18.50 6.06 20.35
CA ASN A 21 -17.49 6.33 19.31
C ASN A 21 -17.08 5.08 18.51
N CYS A 22 -17.37 3.88 19.02
CA CYS A 22 -17.02 2.63 18.36
C CYS A 22 -18.21 2.05 17.57
N GLU A 23 -19.45 2.49 17.86
CA GLU A 23 -20.68 1.93 17.30
C GLU A 23 -21.11 2.52 15.95
N GLU A 24 -20.79 3.77 15.63
CA GLU A 24 -21.04 4.32 14.30
C GLU A 24 -20.08 3.66 13.29
N GLY A 25 -20.61 2.80 12.41
CA GLY A 25 -19.88 2.07 11.36
C GLY A 25 -19.20 2.94 10.30
N ILE A 26 -18.98 4.21 10.59
CA ILE A 26 -18.14 5.14 9.84
C ILE A 26 -16.77 5.08 10.53
N GLY A 27 -15.98 4.06 10.14
CA GLY A 27 -14.86 3.53 10.89
C GLY A 27 -13.78 4.53 11.34
N GLY A 28 -12.84 4.08 12.17
CA GLY A 28 -11.78 4.90 12.79
C GLY A 28 -11.02 5.84 11.83
N GLY A 29 -11.05 5.56 10.53
CA GLY A 29 -10.63 6.47 9.48
C GLY A 29 -11.33 7.84 9.49
N GLU A 30 -12.59 7.97 9.94
CA GLU A 30 -13.30 9.26 10.04
C GLU A 30 -12.86 10.07 11.26
N LYS A 31 -12.73 9.43 12.44
CA LYS A 31 -12.16 10.04 13.66
C LYS A 31 -10.74 10.57 13.40
N CYS A 32 -9.94 9.79 12.68
CA CYS A 32 -8.58 10.17 12.30
C CYS A 32 -8.51 10.98 10.99
N ARG A 33 -9.62 11.20 10.27
CA ARG A 33 -9.63 11.82 8.92
C ARG A 33 -9.26 13.29 8.91
N ASN A 34 -9.58 14.00 9.99
CA ASN A 34 -9.17 15.39 10.14
C ASN A 34 -7.63 15.50 10.22
N LEU A 35 -6.93 14.39 10.47
CA LEU A 35 -5.47 14.27 10.38
C LEU A 35 -5.02 13.78 8.99
N SER A 36 -5.94 13.29 8.15
CA SER A 36 -5.70 12.73 6.82
C SER A 36 -5.86 13.72 5.66
N GLU A 37 -6.16 15.00 5.89
CA GLU A 37 -6.16 16.05 4.84
C GLU A 37 -4.76 16.31 4.25
N VAL A 38 -3.75 15.59 4.71
CA VAL A 38 -2.45 15.54 4.04
C VAL A 38 -2.66 14.79 2.73
N GLY A 39 -2.13 15.32 1.62
CA GLY A 39 -1.99 14.57 0.37
C GLY A 39 -1.02 13.40 0.54
N PHE A 40 -1.37 12.40 1.35
CA PHE A 40 -0.62 11.16 1.54
C PHE A 40 -0.40 10.43 0.21
N PHE A 41 -1.23 10.72 -0.79
CA PHE A 41 -1.13 10.16 -2.13
C PHE A 41 -0.10 10.86 -3.02
N GLU A 42 0.44 12.01 -2.60
CA GLU A 42 1.45 12.72 -3.40
C GLU A 42 2.85 12.42 -2.86
N PHE A 43 3.72 11.97 -3.77
CA PHE A 43 5.13 11.76 -3.45
C PHE A 43 5.79 13.09 -3.04
N PRO A 44 6.59 13.13 -1.95
CA PRO A 44 7.19 14.37 -1.47
C PRO A 44 8.08 15.03 -2.53
N GLN A 45 7.95 16.35 -2.69
CA GLN A 45 8.68 17.09 -3.75
C GLN A 45 10.07 17.53 -3.29
N SER A 46 10.28 17.60 -1.98
CA SER A 46 11.50 18.07 -1.33
C SER A 46 11.65 17.46 0.07
N GLU A 47 12.85 17.54 0.66
CA GLU A 47 13.05 17.19 2.08
C GLU A 47 12.16 18.04 3.01
N ALA A 48 11.93 19.31 2.66
CA ALA A 48 11.04 20.18 3.42
C ALA A 48 9.58 19.66 3.41
N ASP A 49 9.15 18.98 2.36
CA ASP A 49 7.85 18.31 2.35
C ASP A 49 7.82 17.11 3.29
N ILE A 50 8.91 16.32 3.35
CA ILE A 50 9.06 15.21 4.30
C ILE A 50 8.93 15.76 5.73
N ASP A 51 9.71 16.79 6.08
CA ASP A 51 9.67 17.46 7.39
C ASP A 51 8.25 17.93 7.75
N ARG A 52 7.49 18.42 6.76
CA ARG A 52 6.11 18.90 6.93
C ARG A 52 5.08 17.77 7.03
N ILE A 53 5.30 16.63 6.37
CA ILE A 53 4.38 15.48 6.34
C ILE A 53 4.56 14.62 7.59
N CYS A 54 5.79 14.37 7.98
CA CYS A 54 6.19 13.53 9.11
C CYS A 54 5.34 13.66 10.40
N PRO A 55 5.22 14.83 11.03
CA PRO A 55 4.45 14.96 12.28
C PRO A 55 2.93 14.79 12.08
N ARG A 56 2.43 14.84 10.84
CA ARG A 56 1.02 14.58 10.53
C ARG A 56 0.80 13.09 10.28
N ALA A 57 1.70 12.44 9.53
CA ALA A 57 1.73 11.00 9.32
C ALA A 57 1.76 10.23 10.64
N LEU A 58 2.69 10.57 11.54
CA LEU A 58 2.81 9.92 12.85
C LEU A 58 1.53 10.08 13.68
N ARG A 59 0.98 11.29 13.80
CA ARG A 59 -0.27 11.52 14.54
C ARG A 59 -1.45 10.75 13.96
N PHE A 60 -1.53 10.63 12.63
CA PHE A 60 -2.58 9.84 12.00
C PHE A 60 -2.44 8.35 12.35
N LEU A 61 -1.24 7.79 12.25
CA LEU A 61 -0.98 6.38 12.58
C LEU A 61 -1.15 6.10 14.08
N GLU A 62 -0.73 7.00 14.95
CA GLU A 62 -0.96 6.94 16.40
C GLU A 62 -2.46 6.96 16.71
N CYS A 63 -3.24 7.83 16.04
CA CYS A 63 -4.70 7.85 16.17
C CYS A 63 -5.35 6.53 15.75
N LEU A 64 -4.87 5.90 14.67
CA LEU A 64 -5.35 4.58 14.25
C LEU A 64 -5.05 3.52 15.31
N LYS A 65 -3.84 3.54 15.89
CA LYS A 65 -3.44 2.62 16.95
C LYS A 65 -4.27 2.80 18.22
N GLU A 66 -4.47 4.04 18.66
CA GLU A 66 -5.31 4.37 19.82
C GLU A 66 -6.76 3.96 19.59
N PHE A 67 -7.28 4.19 18.38
CA PHE A 67 -8.62 3.74 18.03
C PHE A 67 -8.75 2.21 18.10
N GLU A 68 -7.72 1.46 17.71
CA GLU A 68 -7.72 -0.01 17.85
C GLU A 68 -7.74 -0.45 19.31
N ASP A 69 -6.89 0.19 20.14
CA ASP A 69 -6.80 -0.09 21.57
C ASP A 69 -8.12 0.24 22.29
N GLU A 70 -8.86 1.25 21.81
CA GLU A 70 -10.17 1.64 22.34
C GLU A 70 -11.33 0.78 21.83
N CYS A 71 -11.39 0.48 20.53
CA CYS A 71 -12.58 -0.05 19.86
C CYS A 71 -12.46 -1.49 19.35
N GLY A 72 -11.29 -2.13 19.45
CA GLY A 72 -11.04 -3.48 18.95
C GLY A 72 -10.61 -3.54 17.48
N ALA A 73 -9.80 -4.55 17.16
CA ALA A 73 -9.18 -4.76 15.84
C ALA A 73 -10.20 -4.96 14.71
N GLU A 74 -11.34 -5.57 15.02
CA GLU A 74 -12.39 -5.87 14.07
C GLU A 74 -13.03 -4.62 13.44
N ARG A 75 -12.93 -3.45 14.09
CA ARG A 75 -13.54 -2.21 13.61
C ARG A 75 -12.63 -1.37 12.70
N ILE A 76 -11.34 -1.70 12.64
CA ILE A 76 -10.38 -1.11 11.69
C ILE A 76 -10.33 -1.91 10.38
N ALA A 77 -10.85 -3.14 10.38
CA ALA A 77 -10.79 -4.07 9.26
C ALA A 77 -11.36 -3.55 7.92
N LEU A 78 -12.20 -2.50 7.94
CA LEU A 78 -12.71 -1.84 6.72
C LEU A 78 -11.60 -1.30 5.79
N HIS A 79 -10.36 -1.17 6.29
CA HIS A 79 -9.22 -0.71 5.50
C HIS A 79 -8.01 -1.65 5.55
N ASN A 80 -8.17 -2.92 5.96
CA ASN A 80 -7.07 -3.90 6.09
C ASN A 80 -5.88 -3.44 6.97
N TYR A 81 -6.03 -2.43 7.82
CA TYR A 81 -4.99 -2.05 8.77
C TYR A 81 -5.07 -2.95 10.00
N SER A 82 -4.22 -3.98 10.05
CA SER A 82 -3.98 -4.72 11.30
C SER A 82 -3.11 -3.88 12.26
N ARG A 83 -3.18 -4.16 13.57
CA ARG A 83 -2.25 -3.57 14.56
C ARG A 83 -0.81 -3.63 14.11
N ARG A 84 -0.40 -4.83 13.68
CA ARG A 84 0.96 -5.11 13.21
C ARG A 84 1.33 -4.16 12.08
N LYS A 85 0.43 -3.97 11.11
CA LYS A 85 0.66 -3.08 9.97
C LYS A 85 0.74 -1.62 10.40
N VAL A 86 -0.13 -1.16 11.30
CA VAL A 86 -0.07 0.21 11.85
C VAL A 86 1.26 0.44 12.57
N GLU A 87 1.71 -0.51 13.38
CA GLU A 87 3.00 -0.45 14.07
C GLU A 87 4.18 -0.43 13.08
N ALA A 88 4.15 -1.29 12.05
CA ALA A 88 5.16 -1.29 10.98
C ALA A 88 5.22 0.06 10.23
N LEU A 89 4.07 0.67 9.95
CA LEU A 89 3.99 1.99 9.33
C LEU A 89 4.50 3.11 10.25
N ILE A 90 4.26 3.02 11.57
CA ILE A 90 4.82 3.97 12.55
C ILE A 90 6.35 3.87 12.53
N ASP A 91 6.89 2.67 12.60
CA ASP A 91 8.34 2.43 12.59
C ASP A 91 8.99 2.91 11.28
N LEU A 92 8.39 2.59 10.14
CA LEU A 92 8.81 3.08 8.84
C LEU A 92 8.78 4.61 8.78
N THR A 93 7.68 5.23 9.23
CA THR A 93 7.54 6.68 9.23
C THR A 93 8.60 7.32 10.12
N ASN A 94 8.85 6.76 11.32
CA ASN A 94 9.89 7.26 12.21
C ASN A 94 11.27 7.23 11.55
N ASP A 95 11.63 6.17 10.85
CA ASP A 95 12.90 6.11 10.12
C ASP A 95 12.94 7.14 8.98
N ILE A 96 11.89 7.27 8.17
CA ILE A 96 11.81 8.30 7.13
C ILE A 96 11.94 9.72 7.71
N CYS A 97 11.43 9.96 8.92
CA CYS A 97 11.41 11.28 9.55
C CYS A 97 12.69 11.63 10.31
N ARG A 98 13.52 10.64 10.62
CA ARG A 98 14.79 10.83 11.33
C ARG A 98 15.91 11.14 10.35
N LYS A 99 16.43 12.38 10.38
CA LYS A 99 17.47 12.85 9.45
C LYS A 99 18.79 12.06 9.51
N ASP A 100 19.04 11.38 10.61
CA ASP A 100 20.21 10.53 10.84
C ASP A 100 19.99 9.06 10.46
N SER A 101 18.78 8.67 10.07
CA SER A 101 18.50 7.30 9.63
C SER A 101 19.04 7.06 8.24
N GLN A 102 19.48 5.82 7.96
CA GLN A 102 19.95 5.45 6.63
C GLN A 102 18.85 5.58 5.58
N LEU A 103 17.60 5.27 5.96
CA LEU A 103 16.45 5.34 5.06
C LEU A 103 16.15 6.78 4.65
N HIS A 104 16.17 7.73 5.58
CA HIS A 104 15.99 9.15 5.27
C HIS A 104 17.09 9.66 4.35
N ILE A 105 18.36 9.36 4.67
CA ILE A 105 19.52 9.78 3.88
C ILE A 105 19.39 9.26 2.44
N ASN A 106 19.09 7.98 2.26
CA ASN A 106 18.94 7.36 0.95
C ASN A 106 17.73 7.92 0.18
N LEU A 107 16.60 8.12 0.86
CA LEU A 107 15.39 8.69 0.25
C LEU A 107 15.64 10.12 -0.22
N VAL A 108 16.19 10.99 0.63
CA VAL A 108 16.45 12.40 0.28
C VAL A 108 17.47 12.52 -0.84
N ALA A 109 18.53 11.70 -0.82
CA ALA A 109 19.55 11.70 -1.87
C ALA A 109 18.99 11.33 -3.25
N ASN A 110 17.93 10.50 -3.30
CA ASN A 110 17.34 10.00 -4.55
C ASN A 110 15.96 10.60 -4.86
N LEU A 111 15.49 11.55 -4.04
CA LEU A 111 14.10 12.02 -4.02
C LEU A 111 13.64 12.53 -5.38
N ASP A 112 14.44 13.38 -6.02
CA ASP A 112 14.09 13.97 -7.32
C ASP A 112 13.96 12.90 -8.43
N CYS A 113 14.84 11.90 -8.42
CA CYS A 113 14.80 10.84 -9.41
C CYS A 113 13.62 9.90 -9.16
N MET A 114 13.45 9.42 -7.92
CA MET A 114 12.35 8.54 -7.53
C MET A 114 10.98 9.18 -7.79
N LYS A 115 10.85 10.48 -7.53
CA LYS A 115 9.66 11.28 -7.86
C LYS A 115 9.34 11.23 -9.34
N ASN A 116 10.34 11.44 -10.21
CA ASN A 116 10.14 11.39 -11.65
C ASN A 116 9.71 10.00 -12.11
N GLN A 117 10.24 8.94 -11.50
CA GLN A 117 9.78 7.58 -11.79
C GLN A 117 8.36 7.34 -11.29
N ALA A 118 8.01 7.80 -10.08
CA ALA A 118 6.65 7.70 -9.55
C ALA A 118 5.63 8.44 -10.42
N ALA A 119 5.97 9.63 -10.92
CA ALA A 119 5.10 10.40 -11.82
C ALA A 119 4.90 9.71 -13.18
N ASN A 120 5.92 9.02 -13.69
CA ASN A 120 5.87 8.30 -14.96
C ASN A 120 5.43 6.83 -14.83
N HIS A 121 5.27 6.34 -13.60
CA HIS A 121 4.93 4.95 -13.26
C HIS A 121 3.72 4.42 -14.04
N ARG A 122 2.69 5.25 -14.21
CA ARG A 122 1.51 4.88 -15.00
C ARG A 122 1.84 4.55 -16.46
N ASN A 123 2.75 5.30 -17.07
CA ASN A 123 3.12 5.10 -18.46
C ASN A 123 4.13 3.96 -18.61
N ASN A 124 5.12 3.90 -17.70
CA ASN A 124 6.23 2.95 -17.78
C ASN A 124 5.81 1.53 -17.36
N CYS A 125 4.90 1.41 -16.40
CA CYS A 125 4.56 0.13 -15.78
C CYS A 125 3.11 -0.26 -16.01
N VAL A 126 2.16 0.56 -15.54
CA VAL A 126 0.72 0.20 -15.52
C VAL A 126 0.21 -0.16 -16.92
N ASN A 127 0.53 0.62 -17.94
CA ASN A 127 0.05 0.34 -19.30
C ASN A 127 0.64 -0.96 -19.87
N VAL A 128 1.93 -1.19 -19.68
CA VAL A 128 2.65 -2.38 -20.16
C VAL A 128 2.12 -3.64 -19.47
N ILE A 129 1.94 -3.59 -18.15
CA ILE A 129 1.41 -4.70 -17.36
C ILE A 129 -0.03 -4.98 -17.75
N ARG A 130 -0.84 -3.94 -17.93
CA ARG A 130 -2.25 -4.08 -18.33
C ARG A 130 -2.39 -4.78 -19.68
N GLU A 131 -1.55 -4.44 -20.65
CA GLU A 131 -1.51 -5.10 -21.96
C GLU A 131 -1.11 -6.58 -21.82
N LYS A 132 -0.04 -6.86 -21.06
CA LYS A 132 0.44 -8.23 -20.84
C LYS A 132 -0.58 -9.11 -20.09
N LEU A 133 -1.37 -8.52 -19.19
CA LEU A 133 -2.38 -9.23 -18.41
C LEU A 133 -3.79 -9.17 -19.03
N GLU A 134 -3.98 -8.59 -20.21
CA GLU A 134 -5.31 -8.43 -20.81
C GLU A 134 -5.96 -9.78 -21.15
N ASN A 135 -5.16 -10.73 -21.63
CA ASN A 135 -5.61 -12.09 -21.92
C ASN A 135 -6.05 -12.83 -20.64
N LEU A 136 -5.23 -12.75 -19.58
CA LEU A 136 -5.58 -13.33 -18.27
C LEU A 136 -6.85 -12.70 -17.71
N ARG A 137 -6.96 -11.37 -17.78
CA ARG A 137 -8.15 -10.64 -17.32
C ARG A 137 -9.41 -11.07 -18.07
N SER A 138 -9.30 -11.28 -19.38
CA SER A 138 -10.41 -11.72 -20.22
C SER A 138 -10.83 -13.16 -19.87
N TYR A 139 -9.86 -14.05 -19.71
CA TYR A 139 -10.08 -15.43 -19.25
C TYR A 139 -10.80 -15.49 -17.90
N ILE A 140 -10.36 -14.69 -16.91
CA ILE A 140 -11.00 -14.60 -15.60
C ILE A 140 -12.46 -14.18 -15.78
N ARG A 141 -12.73 -13.09 -16.51
CA ARG A 141 -14.10 -12.58 -16.72
C ARG A 141 -15.02 -13.58 -17.42
N GLU A 142 -14.50 -14.37 -18.34
CA GLU A 142 -15.27 -15.42 -19.02
C GLU A 142 -15.60 -16.56 -18.04
N THR A 143 -14.63 -16.97 -17.22
CA THR A 143 -14.81 -18.02 -16.20
C THR A 143 -15.74 -17.56 -15.06
N GLU A 144 -15.67 -16.29 -14.64
CA GLU A 144 -16.57 -15.67 -13.65
C GLU A 144 -18.04 -15.72 -14.06
N ARG A 145 -18.34 -15.68 -15.37
CA ARG A 145 -19.72 -15.79 -15.86
C ARG A 145 -20.28 -17.20 -15.75
N GLU A 146 -19.40 -18.20 -15.65
CA GLU A 146 -19.78 -19.61 -15.69
C GLU A 146 -19.78 -20.26 -14.30
N GLN A 147 -18.99 -19.75 -13.34
CA GLN A 147 -18.82 -20.39 -12.02
C GLN A 147 -18.64 -19.37 -10.88
N ASP A 148 -19.18 -19.71 -9.70
CA ASP A 148 -19.04 -18.95 -8.42
C ASP A 148 -17.59 -18.97 -7.84
N MET A 149 -16.59 -19.40 -8.62
CA MET A 149 -15.16 -19.42 -8.27
C MET A 149 -14.44 -18.09 -8.59
N ALA A 150 -15.21 -17.03 -8.86
CA ALA A 150 -14.73 -15.70 -9.26
C ALA A 150 -13.80 -15.02 -8.25
N SER A 151 -14.01 -15.24 -6.95
CA SER A 151 -13.31 -14.58 -5.85
C SER A 151 -11.79 -14.81 -5.90
N ASP A 152 -11.38 -16.08 -5.97
CA ASP A 152 -10.00 -16.44 -5.68
C ASP A 152 -9.09 -16.12 -6.87
N MET A 153 -9.59 -16.35 -8.08
CA MET A 153 -8.87 -16.03 -9.32
C MET A 153 -8.70 -14.51 -9.51
N TRP A 154 -9.68 -13.72 -9.04
CA TRP A 154 -9.57 -12.27 -9.03
C TRP A 154 -8.52 -11.78 -8.03
N LEU A 155 -8.46 -12.38 -6.83
CA LEU A 155 -7.41 -12.08 -5.85
C LEU A 155 -6.02 -12.43 -6.39
N ASP A 156 -5.87 -13.58 -7.04
CA ASP A 156 -4.61 -13.99 -7.67
C ASP A 156 -4.19 -13.03 -8.79
N TYR A 157 -5.15 -12.55 -9.58
CA TYR A 157 -4.90 -11.51 -10.58
C TYR A 157 -4.47 -10.18 -9.96
N GLN A 158 -5.12 -9.73 -8.87
CA GLN A 158 -4.74 -8.51 -8.17
C GLN A 158 -3.34 -8.65 -7.57
N CYS A 159 -3.03 -9.77 -6.93
CA CYS A 159 -1.70 -10.08 -6.44
C CYS A 159 -0.66 -9.97 -7.57
N LEU A 160 -0.91 -10.66 -8.69
CA LEU A 160 0.02 -10.68 -9.82
C LEU A 160 0.22 -9.28 -10.39
N TYR A 161 -0.87 -8.54 -10.58
CA TYR A 161 -0.83 -7.17 -11.08
C TYR A 161 0.04 -6.27 -10.19
N GLN A 162 -0.18 -6.30 -8.87
CA GLN A 162 0.58 -5.48 -7.91
C GLN A 162 2.05 -5.90 -7.84
N ALA A 163 2.33 -7.19 -7.88
CA ALA A 163 3.71 -7.69 -7.87
C ALA A 163 4.48 -7.29 -9.13
N LEU A 164 3.84 -7.36 -10.30
CA LEU A 164 4.40 -6.86 -11.56
C LEU A 164 4.56 -5.33 -11.53
N GLU A 165 3.64 -4.62 -10.91
CA GLU A 165 3.71 -3.17 -10.79
C GLU A 165 4.94 -2.74 -9.96
N ILE A 166 5.14 -3.37 -8.80
CA ILE A 166 6.30 -3.13 -7.94
C ILE A 166 7.60 -3.53 -8.62
N GLY A 167 7.66 -4.72 -9.24
CA GLY A 167 8.87 -5.18 -9.92
C GLY A 167 9.26 -4.25 -11.07
N CYS A 168 8.27 -3.73 -11.81
CA CYS A 168 8.51 -2.76 -12.88
C CYS A 168 9.02 -1.43 -12.30
N TYR A 169 8.38 -0.93 -11.24
CA TYR A 169 8.81 0.30 -10.59
C TYR A 169 10.25 0.17 -10.07
N ALA A 170 10.58 -0.93 -9.40
CA ALA A 170 11.93 -1.21 -8.91
C ALA A 170 12.97 -1.25 -10.04
N SER A 171 12.67 -1.96 -11.15
CA SER A 171 13.56 -1.99 -12.33
C SER A 171 13.76 -0.58 -12.90
N SER A 172 12.67 0.17 -13.06
CA SER A 172 12.71 1.54 -13.58
C SER A 172 13.52 2.48 -12.68
N VAL A 173 13.37 2.37 -11.36
CA VAL A 173 14.18 3.13 -10.40
C VAL A 173 15.65 2.69 -10.45
N SER A 174 15.94 1.40 -10.50
CA SER A 174 17.31 0.87 -10.59
C SER A 174 18.04 1.39 -11.82
N GLU A 175 17.39 1.31 -12.99
CA GLU A 175 17.94 1.72 -14.28
C GLU A 175 18.18 3.23 -14.37
N ASN A 176 17.28 4.03 -13.82
CA ASN A 176 17.30 5.49 -14.00
C ASN A 176 17.87 6.28 -12.82
N CYS A 177 17.79 5.72 -11.61
CA CYS A 177 18.19 6.36 -10.35
C CYS A 177 19.34 5.63 -9.65
N GLY A 178 19.67 4.41 -10.08
CA GLY A 178 20.73 3.60 -9.49
C GLY A 178 20.25 2.68 -8.37
N LYS A 179 21.15 1.79 -7.94
CA LYS A 179 20.84 0.70 -7.01
C LYS A 179 20.41 1.19 -5.63
N ASP A 180 21.03 2.26 -5.11
CA ASP A 180 20.67 2.81 -3.79
C ASP A 180 19.22 3.33 -3.75
N ALA A 181 18.73 3.89 -4.87
CA ALA A 181 17.35 4.34 -5.01
C ALA A 181 16.38 3.15 -5.07
N GLU A 182 16.74 2.09 -5.79
CA GLU A 182 15.96 0.84 -5.86
C GLU A 182 15.86 0.22 -4.46
N ASP A 183 16.98 0.12 -3.74
CA ASP A 183 17.01 -0.47 -2.41
C ASP A 183 16.16 0.33 -1.41
N ALA A 184 16.22 1.66 -1.45
CA ALA A 184 15.37 2.52 -0.63
C ALA A 184 13.87 2.38 -1.00
N ALA A 185 13.53 2.36 -2.29
CA ALA A 185 12.16 2.16 -2.76
C ALA A 185 11.60 0.82 -2.29
N MET A 186 12.38 -0.25 -2.45
CA MET A 186 12.00 -1.59 -2.05
C MET A 186 11.88 -1.72 -0.53
N GLU A 187 12.81 -1.14 0.23
CA GLU A 187 12.71 -1.12 1.70
C GLU A 187 11.40 -0.47 2.16
N ILE A 188 11.02 0.68 1.58
CA ILE A 188 9.76 1.36 1.90
C ILE A 188 8.56 0.47 1.57
N LEU A 189 8.50 -0.10 0.36
CA LEU A 189 7.37 -0.94 -0.08
C LEU A 189 7.23 -2.21 0.77
N MET A 190 8.34 -2.85 1.13
CA MET A 190 8.35 -4.04 1.98
C MET A 190 7.91 -3.71 3.41
N ARG A 191 8.48 -2.67 4.03
CA ARG A 191 8.15 -2.28 5.41
C ARG A 191 6.74 -1.70 5.55
N ALA A 192 6.18 -1.16 4.47
CA ALA A 192 4.79 -0.73 4.41
C ALA A 192 3.79 -1.90 4.29
N GLU A 193 4.30 -3.13 4.15
CA GLU A 193 3.50 -4.35 3.90
C GLU A 193 2.57 -4.13 2.67
N TYR A 194 3.03 -3.42 1.65
CA TYR A 194 2.19 -2.96 0.54
C TYR A 194 1.54 -4.10 -0.24
N LEU A 195 2.25 -5.22 -0.42
CA LEU A 195 1.69 -6.40 -1.10
C LEU A 195 0.76 -7.22 -0.21
N ASP A 196 0.83 -7.12 1.12
CA ASP A 196 0.04 -7.97 2.01
C ASP A 196 -1.46 -7.68 1.87
N ASP A 197 -1.81 -6.46 1.46
CA ASP A 197 -3.18 -6.05 1.16
C ASP A 197 -3.80 -6.74 -0.05
N PHE A 198 -2.96 -7.10 -1.02
CA PHE A 198 -3.40 -7.58 -2.34
C PHE A 198 -2.98 -9.01 -2.62
N CYS A 199 -2.01 -9.51 -1.85
CA CYS A 199 -1.38 -10.79 -2.08
C CYS A 199 -1.16 -11.53 -0.75
N PRO A 200 -2.24 -12.08 -0.16
CA PRO A 200 -2.11 -13.03 0.93
C PRO A 200 -1.25 -14.21 0.49
N GLN A 201 -0.65 -14.91 1.45
CA GLN A 201 0.33 -15.97 1.18
C GLN A 201 -0.18 -17.03 0.20
N THR A 202 -1.45 -17.42 0.29
CA THR A 202 -2.09 -18.37 -0.64
C THR A 202 -2.10 -17.86 -2.08
N SER A 203 -2.38 -16.57 -2.30
CA SER A 203 -2.37 -15.95 -3.62
C SER A 203 -0.96 -15.74 -4.17
N ARG A 204 0.07 -15.64 -3.31
CA ARG A 204 1.48 -15.58 -3.77
C ARG A 204 1.86 -16.85 -4.53
N GLU A 205 1.49 -18.01 -3.98
CA GLU A 205 1.79 -19.32 -4.59
C GLU A 205 1.05 -19.48 -5.92
N SER A 206 -0.26 -19.21 -5.94
CA SER A 206 -1.06 -19.24 -7.16
C SER A 206 -0.57 -18.24 -8.22
N ALA A 207 -0.22 -17.01 -7.84
CA ALA A 207 0.30 -16.01 -8.78
C ALA A 207 1.62 -16.47 -9.42
N ILE A 208 2.49 -17.17 -8.68
CA ILE A 208 3.71 -17.77 -9.23
C ILE A 208 3.37 -18.86 -10.26
N GLU A 209 2.36 -19.69 -9.99
CA GLU A 209 1.92 -20.69 -10.95
C GLU A 209 1.32 -20.06 -12.20
N VAL A 210 0.44 -19.07 -12.05
CA VAL A 210 -0.15 -18.31 -13.17
C VAL A 210 0.95 -17.65 -14.01
N MET A 211 1.98 -17.06 -13.41
CA MET A 211 3.12 -16.53 -14.15
C MET A 211 3.90 -17.58 -14.95
N LYS A 212 4.07 -18.78 -14.40
CA LYS A 212 4.72 -19.89 -15.12
C LYS A 212 3.87 -20.32 -16.30
N MET A 213 2.55 -20.38 -16.13
CA MET A 213 1.59 -20.73 -17.20
C MET A 213 1.50 -19.64 -18.27
N LEU A 214 1.61 -18.37 -17.87
CA LEU A 214 1.64 -17.23 -18.77
C LEU A 214 2.92 -17.14 -19.59
N GLU A 215 3.84 -18.12 -19.48
CA GLU A 215 5.11 -18.25 -20.17
C GLU A 215 5.22 -17.28 -21.35
N LEU A 216 5.72 -16.09 -21.00
CA LEU A 216 6.09 -15.02 -21.87
C LEU A 216 7.26 -15.58 -22.69
N GLU A 217 6.95 -16.23 -23.81
CA GLU A 217 7.84 -17.09 -24.60
C GLU A 217 9.02 -16.34 -25.27
N SER A 218 9.09 -15.00 -25.18
CA SER A 218 10.09 -14.22 -25.91
C SER A 218 11.36 -13.91 -25.10
N GLU A 219 12.52 -13.95 -25.77
CA GLU A 219 13.83 -13.58 -25.19
C GLU A 219 13.88 -12.12 -24.69
N GLU A 220 13.02 -11.24 -25.22
CA GLU A 220 12.88 -9.82 -24.81
C GLU A 220 12.28 -9.68 -23.39
N GLU A 221 11.66 -10.75 -22.87
CA GLU A 221 10.97 -10.78 -21.58
C GLU A 221 11.80 -11.43 -20.46
N ALA A 222 13.05 -11.82 -20.74
CA ALA A 222 13.92 -12.48 -19.77
C ALA A 222 14.40 -11.56 -18.63
N ASP A 223 14.69 -10.28 -18.91
CA ASP A 223 15.15 -9.31 -17.90
C ASP A 223 14.01 -8.86 -16.97
N VAL A 224 12.86 -8.63 -17.59
CA VAL A 224 11.52 -8.51 -16.99
C VAL A 224 11.30 -9.70 -16.04
N LYS A 225 11.33 -10.93 -16.54
CA LYS A 225 11.15 -12.16 -15.76
C LYS A 225 12.12 -12.27 -14.59
N LYS A 226 13.39 -11.92 -14.77
CA LYS A 226 14.41 -11.95 -13.70
C LYS A 226 14.08 -10.98 -12.57
N HIS A 227 13.69 -9.74 -12.88
CA HIS A 227 13.30 -8.77 -11.86
C HIS A 227 11.99 -9.16 -11.17
N TYR A 228 10.99 -9.68 -11.90
CA TYR A 228 9.71 -10.11 -11.32
C TYR A 228 9.83 -11.33 -10.41
N PHE A 229 10.54 -12.37 -10.85
CA PHE A 229 10.78 -13.54 -10.00
C PHE A 229 11.61 -13.16 -8.78
N ASN A 230 12.58 -12.26 -8.89
CA ASN A 230 13.32 -11.78 -7.73
C ASN A 230 12.43 -10.98 -6.79
N THR A 231 11.57 -10.10 -7.33
CA THR A 231 10.61 -9.31 -6.55
C THR A 231 9.67 -10.23 -5.79
N LEU A 232 8.97 -11.15 -6.47
CA LEU A 232 8.06 -12.10 -5.82
C LEU A 232 8.78 -13.07 -4.88
N ASN A 233 9.99 -13.54 -5.21
CA ASN A 233 10.77 -14.38 -4.28
C ASN A 233 11.27 -13.62 -3.06
N VAL A 234 11.58 -12.32 -3.19
CA VAL A 234 11.89 -11.44 -2.06
C VAL A 234 10.64 -11.34 -1.19
N PHE A 235 9.49 -11.03 -1.78
CA PHE A 235 8.24 -10.93 -1.03
C PHE A 235 7.77 -12.25 -0.42
N VAL A 236 7.97 -13.40 -1.05
CA VAL A 236 7.63 -14.72 -0.49
C VAL A 236 8.52 -15.10 0.70
N LYS A 237 9.74 -14.55 0.80
CA LYS A 237 10.67 -14.83 1.90
C LYS A 237 10.44 -13.99 3.15
N PHE A 238 9.62 -12.95 3.06
CA PHE A 238 9.19 -12.10 4.17
C PHE A 238 7.73 -12.40 4.54
#